data_AF-A0A7Y2ITF7-F1
#
_entry.id   AF-A0A7Y2ITF7-F1
#
_cell.length_a   1.000
_cell.length_b   1.000
_cell.length_c   1.000
_cell.angle_alpha   90.00
_cell.angle_beta   90.00
_cell.angle_gamma   90.00
#
_symmetry.space_group_name_H-M   'P 1'
#
loop_
_entity.id
_entity.type
_entity.pdbx_description
1 polymer ?
#
loop_
_entity_poly.entity_id
_entity_poly.type
_entity_poly.pdbx_seq_one_letter_code
_entity_poly.pdbx_strand_id
1 'polypeptide(L)'
;MTDLADLTIAEARAALRSGTATSVDLLDAVLARAGVTEAQLHAYLTLDRDGARAAAEAADARLAAGDDAGPLHGISVAVKDNMCTRGVETTCSSQILAGWVPPYDATVVERLRAAGAVIVGKTNLDEFAMGSSTENSAYGPTRNPWDPDLVPGGSSGGSAAAVAAGSAFGALGSDTGGSIRQPAALCGVVGVKPTYGLVSRYGLVAFASSLDQIGPLSKTVGDSVSMLDAIAGHDIHDATSYRGDVPDFGADLETGVKGLRVGVVRELMGDEIDGEVRGSVRSMLDKLADAGAEIVDVSMPAAEYALSAYYLIAPAECSANLARFDGVRYGLRVDGATTEEMMAASRAEGFGPEVRRRILLGTYALSAGYYDAFYGQAQRVRTLVRRDFEAAYQQADVLVSPTSPTTAFALGAKADDPIAMYYSDVCTIPSNLAGDPGLSLPIGGDGAGLPIGMQVMAPALGERQMF
;
A
#
# COMPACT_ATOMS: atom_id res chain seq x y z
N MET A 1 -6.49 8.88 31.17
CA MET A 1 -5.57 7.85 30.65
C MET A 1 -5.66 7.93 29.14
N THR A 2 -4.54 7.91 28.44
CA THR A 2 -4.51 7.77 26.97
C THR A 2 -5.22 6.48 26.59
N ASP A 3 -6.08 6.51 25.57
CA ASP A 3 -6.69 5.29 25.04
C ASP A 3 -5.58 4.39 24.45
N LEU A 4 -5.56 3.11 24.80
CA LEU A 4 -4.54 2.17 24.33
C LEU A 4 -4.55 2.04 22.79
N ALA A 5 -5.71 2.22 22.15
CA ALA A 5 -5.84 2.21 20.69
C ALA A 5 -5.12 3.40 20.01
N ASP A 6 -4.88 4.49 20.74
CA ASP A 6 -4.25 5.70 20.19
C ASP A 6 -2.71 5.62 20.23
N LEU A 7 -2.11 4.67 20.96
CA LEU A 7 -0.66 4.49 21.03
C LEU A 7 -0.03 4.21 19.64
N THR A 8 1.23 4.59 19.50
CA THR A 8 2.13 4.13 18.42
C THR A 8 2.58 2.69 18.67
N ILE A 9 3.17 2.03 17.66
CA ILE A 9 3.76 0.68 17.87
C ILE A 9 4.87 0.76 18.93
N ALA A 10 5.72 1.79 18.86
CA ALA A 10 6.78 2.02 19.85
C ALA A 10 6.25 2.17 21.29
N GLU A 11 5.16 2.93 21.49
CA GLU A 11 4.54 3.10 22.82
C GLU A 11 3.82 1.84 23.29
N ALA A 12 3.08 1.16 22.42
CA ALA A 12 2.41 -0.11 22.74
C ALA A 12 3.43 -1.18 23.16
N ARG A 13 4.55 -1.28 22.44
CA ARG A 13 5.70 -2.13 22.78
C ARG A 13 6.26 -1.80 24.16
N ALA A 14 6.42 -0.52 24.49
CA ALA A 14 6.89 -0.08 25.81
C ALA A 14 5.88 -0.43 26.91
N ALA A 15 4.58 -0.32 26.63
CA ALA A 15 3.51 -0.66 27.56
C ALA A 15 3.50 -2.16 27.92
N LEU A 16 3.70 -3.04 26.91
CA LEU A 16 3.83 -4.49 27.11
C LEU A 16 5.02 -4.85 28.00
N ARG A 17 6.20 -4.28 27.70
CA ARG A 17 7.45 -4.61 28.40
C ARG A 17 7.53 -4.07 29.82
N SER A 18 6.82 -2.98 30.09
CA SER A 18 6.67 -2.44 31.44
C SER A 18 5.57 -3.14 32.24
N GLY A 19 4.76 -3.98 31.60
CA GLY A 19 3.63 -4.66 32.23
C GLY A 19 2.43 -3.75 32.52
N THR A 20 2.40 -2.54 31.95
CA THR A 20 1.27 -1.61 32.09
C THR A 20 0.08 -1.97 31.21
N ALA A 21 0.29 -2.78 30.17
CA ALA A 21 -0.73 -3.38 29.33
C ALA A 21 -0.27 -4.77 28.89
N THR A 22 -1.22 -5.62 28.52
CA THR A 22 -1.00 -6.92 27.87
C THR A 22 -1.36 -6.86 26.39
N SER A 23 -0.96 -7.85 25.62
CA SER A 23 -1.29 -7.99 24.20
C SER A 23 -2.81 -8.16 24.04
N VAL A 24 -3.44 -8.85 25.00
CA VAL A 24 -4.90 -8.94 25.11
C VAL A 24 -5.53 -7.55 25.34
N ASP A 25 -4.99 -6.71 26.22
CA ASP A 25 -5.51 -5.35 26.45
C ASP A 25 -5.39 -4.48 25.18
N LEU A 26 -4.25 -4.58 24.48
CA LEU A 26 -4.03 -3.87 23.21
C LEU A 26 -4.99 -4.34 22.13
N LEU A 27 -5.21 -5.65 22.01
CA LEU A 27 -6.19 -6.23 21.08
C LEU A 27 -7.62 -5.77 21.42
N ASP A 28 -7.99 -5.78 22.70
CA ASP A 28 -9.33 -5.34 23.13
C ASP A 28 -9.58 -3.88 22.81
N ALA A 29 -8.58 -3.02 22.99
CA ALA A 29 -8.68 -1.61 22.63
C ALA A 29 -8.93 -1.42 21.12
N VAL A 30 -8.16 -2.08 20.26
CA VAL A 30 -8.34 -1.95 18.80
C VAL A 30 -9.65 -2.59 18.31
N LEU A 31 -10.08 -3.70 18.91
CA LEU A 31 -11.34 -4.37 18.57
C LEU A 31 -12.56 -3.57 19.05
N ALA A 32 -12.46 -2.88 20.19
CA ALA A 32 -13.47 -1.95 20.66
C ALA A 32 -13.56 -0.73 19.71
N ARG A 33 -12.41 -0.20 19.28
CA ARG A 33 -12.36 0.89 18.29
C ARG A 33 -12.95 0.46 16.94
N ALA A 34 -12.64 -0.74 16.46
CA ALA A 34 -13.27 -1.31 15.26
C ALA A 34 -14.79 -1.46 15.45
N GLY A 35 -15.25 -1.92 16.61
CA GLY A 35 -16.68 -2.09 16.91
C GLY A 35 -17.51 -0.81 16.80
N VAL A 36 -16.90 0.37 17.01
CA VAL A 36 -17.60 1.66 16.87
C VAL A 36 -17.39 2.33 15.51
N THR A 37 -16.28 2.05 14.82
CA THR A 37 -15.92 2.70 13.56
C THR A 37 -16.39 1.94 12.32
N GLU A 38 -16.47 0.60 12.36
CA GLU A 38 -16.69 -0.20 11.15
C GLU A 38 -18.05 0.04 10.47
N ALA A 39 -19.11 0.33 11.24
CA ALA A 39 -20.41 0.64 10.67
C ALA A 39 -20.38 1.90 9.79
N GLN A 40 -19.42 2.79 10.02
CA GLN A 40 -19.20 4.00 9.23
C GLN A 40 -18.08 3.80 8.22
N LEU A 41 -16.91 3.30 8.64
CA LEU A 41 -15.71 3.31 7.80
C LEU A 41 -15.62 2.12 6.85
N HIS A 42 -16.13 0.95 7.25
CA HIS A 42 -16.01 -0.29 6.50
C HIS A 42 -14.55 -0.56 6.06
N ALA A 43 -13.61 -0.49 7.01
CA ALA A 43 -12.18 -0.66 6.75
C ALA A 43 -11.79 -2.14 6.67
N TYR A 44 -12.55 -3.03 7.29
CA TYR A 44 -12.31 -4.47 7.30
C TYR A 44 -13.36 -5.24 6.48
N LEU A 45 -12.89 -6.27 5.78
CA LEU A 45 -13.76 -7.32 5.24
C LEU A 45 -13.93 -8.46 6.25
N THR A 46 -12.89 -8.74 7.03
CA THR A 46 -12.90 -9.80 8.04
C THR A 46 -12.18 -9.32 9.28
N LEU A 47 -12.82 -9.45 10.45
CA LEU A 47 -12.19 -9.32 11.76
C LEU A 47 -12.04 -10.72 12.36
N ASP A 48 -10.82 -11.23 12.44
CA ASP A 48 -10.52 -12.56 12.97
C ASP A 48 -10.42 -12.53 14.50
N ARG A 49 -11.55 -12.27 15.17
CA ARG A 49 -11.60 -12.03 16.62
C ARG A 49 -11.02 -13.19 17.42
N ASP A 50 -11.37 -14.41 17.05
CA ASP A 50 -10.96 -15.62 17.78
C ASP A 50 -9.48 -15.94 17.53
N GLY A 51 -9.04 -15.87 16.26
CA GLY A 51 -7.64 -16.08 15.91
C GLY A 51 -6.71 -15.01 16.51
N ALA A 52 -7.13 -13.74 16.46
CA ALA A 52 -6.40 -12.63 17.07
C ALA A 52 -6.33 -12.78 18.60
N ARG A 53 -7.43 -13.16 19.27
CA ARG A 53 -7.43 -13.41 20.72
C ARG A 53 -6.43 -14.49 21.10
N ALA A 54 -6.47 -15.64 20.43
CA ALA A 54 -5.56 -16.73 20.70
C ALA A 54 -4.09 -16.33 20.46
N ALA A 55 -3.82 -15.54 19.42
CA ALA A 55 -2.49 -15.02 19.14
C ALA A 55 -2.01 -14.03 20.22
N ALA A 56 -2.88 -13.14 20.71
CA ALA A 56 -2.55 -12.20 21.79
C ALA A 56 -2.24 -12.92 23.11
N GLU A 57 -3.07 -13.89 23.50
CA GLU A 57 -2.83 -14.72 24.70
C GLU A 57 -1.50 -15.49 24.59
N ALA A 58 -1.20 -16.03 23.40
CA ALA A 58 0.07 -16.70 23.15
C ALA A 58 1.27 -15.74 23.21
N ALA A 59 1.13 -14.51 22.69
CA ALA A 59 2.16 -13.48 22.77
C ALA A 59 2.43 -13.08 24.22
N ASP A 60 1.40 -12.91 25.04
CA ASP A 60 1.54 -12.59 26.47
C ASP A 60 2.24 -13.74 27.23
N ALA A 61 1.86 -14.99 26.97
CA ALA A 61 2.51 -16.14 27.58
C ALA A 61 4.00 -16.25 27.20
N ARG A 62 4.34 -15.99 25.93
CA ARG A 62 5.74 -15.95 25.46
C ARG A 62 6.53 -14.84 26.14
N LEU A 63 5.97 -13.63 26.22
CA LEU A 63 6.63 -12.49 26.87
C LEU A 63 6.89 -12.78 28.35
N ALA A 64 5.91 -13.35 29.06
CA ALA A 64 6.03 -13.77 30.46
C ALA A 64 7.10 -14.86 30.67
N ALA A 65 7.34 -15.70 29.66
CA ALA A 65 8.40 -16.71 29.66
C ALA A 65 9.79 -16.14 29.27
N GLY A 66 9.89 -14.84 28.96
CA GLY A 66 11.13 -14.18 28.54
C GLY A 66 11.45 -14.32 27.05
N ASP A 67 10.50 -14.78 26.24
CA ASP A 67 10.61 -14.88 24.77
C ASP A 67 9.98 -13.64 24.11
N ASP A 68 10.78 -12.58 23.97
CA ASP A 68 10.43 -11.33 23.27
C ASP A 68 10.83 -11.43 21.79
N ALA A 69 9.84 -11.52 20.89
CA ALA A 69 10.05 -11.64 19.44
C ALA A 69 10.45 -10.32 18.76
N GLY A 70 10.60 -9.22 19.51
CA GLY A 70 11.13 -7.96 18.99
C GLY A 70 10.10 -6.83 18.96
N PRO A 71 10.19 -5.90 17.98
CA PRO A 71 9.36 -4.70 17.95
C PRO A 71 7.85 -4.93 17.80
N LEU A 72 7.45 -6.01 17.12
CA LEU A 72 6.04 -6.31 16.84
C LEU A 72 5.44 -7.37 17.78
N HIS A 73 6.18 -7.83 18.79
CA HIS A 73 5.70 -8.84 19.72
C HIS A 73 4.42 -8.37 20.43
N GLY A 74 3.31 -9.08 20.24
CA GLY A 74 2.02 -8.76 20.85
C GLY A 74 1.29 -7.57 20.23
N ILE A 75 1.81 -6.99 19.14
CA ILE A 75 1.25 -5.78 18.52
C ILE A 75 0.17 -6.16 17.51
N SER A 76 -1.02 -5.56 17.67
CA SER A 76 -2.18 -5.77 16.80
C SER A 76 -2.04 -5.02 15.46
N VAL A 77 -1.90 -5.78 14.37
CA VAL A 77 -1.73 -5.27 13.00
C VAL A 77 -2.80 -5.81 12.05
N ALA A 78 -3.11 -5.08 10.98
CA ALA A 78 -4.04 -5.50 9.94
C ALA A 78 -3.33 -5.89 8.64
N VAL A 79 -3.98 -6.69 7.79
CA VAL A 79 -3.40 -7.16 6.52
C VAL A 79 -4.39 -6.94 5.39
N LYS A 80 -3.99 -6.29 4.29
CA LYS A 80 -4.84 -6.13 3.12
C LYS A 80 -5.30 -7.46 2.55
N ASP A 81 -6.57 -7.52 2.15
CA ASP A 81 -7.22 -8.78 1.76
C ASP A 81 -6.75 -9.39 0.42
N ASN A 82 -5.74 -8.82 -0.23
CA ASN A 82 -5.04 -9.48 -1.34
C ASN A 82 -3.77 -10.24 -0.93
N MET A 83 -3.55 -10.45 0.37
CA MET A 83 -2.49 -11.30 0.89
C MET A 83 -3.08 -12.59 1.46
N CYS A 84 -2.60 -13.73 0.97
CA CYS A 84 -3.05 -15.04 1.41
C CYS A 84 -2.77 -15.22 2.90
N THR A 85 -3.80 -15.58 3.67
CA THR A 85 -3.70 -15.82 5.11
C THR A 85 -4.36 -17.16 5.41
N ARG A 86 -3.58 -18.15 5.84
CA ARG A 86 -4.07 -19.50 6.12
C ARG A 86 -5.13 -19.44 7.21
N GLY A 87 -6.28 -20.06 6.93
CA GLY A 87 -7.40 -20.13 7.87
C GLY A 87 -8.30 -18.89 7.91
N VAL A 88 -7.94 -17.84 7.16
CA VAL A 88 -8.75 -16.62 7.03
C VAL A 88 -9.11 -16.43 5.56
N GLU A 89 -10.34 -16.02 5.28
CA GLU A 89 -10.79 -15.75 3.91
C GLU A 89 -9.87 -14.72 3.22
N THR A 90 -9.69 -14.86 1.91
CA THR A 90 -8.92 -13.91 1.08
C THR A 90 -9.68 -13.69 -0.21
N THR A 91 -10.35 -12.56 -0.32
CA THR A 91 -11.32 -12.27 -1.41
C THR A 91 -10.76 -11.30 -2.44
N CYS A 92 -9.70 -10.55 -2.09
CA CYS A 92 -9.24 -9.41 -2.90
C CYS A 92 -10.35 -8.40 -3.19
N SER A 93 -11.33 -8.27 -2.28
CA SER A 93 -12.57 -7.50 -2.47
C SER A 93 -13.38 -7.89 -3.71
N SER A 94 -13.30 -9.15 -4.16
CA SER A 94 -13.98 -9.65 -5.35
C SER A 94 -14.92 -10.81 -5.05
N GLN A 95 -16.08 -10.81 -5.72
CA GLN A 95 -17.02 -11.94 -5.65
C GLN A 95 -16.43 -13.22 -6.26
N ILE A 96 -15.45 -13.12 -7.17
CA ILE A 96 -14.82 -14.31 -7.75
C ILE A 96 -14.03 -15.15 -6.75
N LEU A 97 -13.64 -14.57 -5.61
CA LEU A 97 -12.92 -15.23 -4.52
C LEU A 97 -13.72 -15.26 -3.21
N ALA A 98 -15.00 -14.90 -3.23
CA ALA A 98 -15.87 -15.05 -2.08
C ALA A 98 -15.89 -16.51 -1.59
N GLY A 99 -15.67 -16.71 -0.29
CA GLY A 99 -15.56 -17.99 0.40
C GLY A 99 -14.19 -18.68 0.24
N TRP A 100 -13.23 -18.12 -0.50
CA TRP A 100 -11.93 -18.76 -0.69
C TRP A 100 -11.02 -18.58 0.52
N VAL A 101 -10.69 -19.71 1.17
CA VAL A 101 -9.70 -19.77 2.25
C VAL A 101 -8.39 -20.34 1.68
N PRO A 102 -7.30 -19.55 1.60
CA PRO A 102 -6.03 -20.03 1.06
C PRO A 102 -5.45 -21.20 1.86
N PRO A 103 -4.87 -22.22 1.20
CA PRO A 103 -4.21 -23.33 1.87
C PRO A 103 -2.76 -23.01 2.28
N TYR A 104 -2.37 -21.72 2.29
CA TYR A 104 -1.03 -21.24 2.61
C TYR A 104 -1.04 -19.78 3.08
N ASP A 105 0.00 -19.39 3.80
CA ASP A 105 0.26 -17.99 4.17
C ASP A 105 1.14 -17.33 3.10
N ALA A 106 0.93 -16.03 2.88
CA ALA A 106 1.93 -15.20 2.22
C ALA A 106 3.18 -15.10 3.09
N THR A 107 4.36 -14.94 2.47
CA THR A 107 5.63 -14.85 3.21
C THR A 107 5.62 -13.73 4.26
N VAL A 108 5.00 -12.59 3.93
CA VAL A 108 4.85 -11.47 4.88
C VAL A 108 3.96 -11.82 6.08
N VAL A 109 2.96 -12.67 5.91
CA VAL A 109 2.08 -13.15 6.98
C VAL A 109 2.84 -14.12 7.89
N GLU A 110 3.62 -15.03 7.31
CA GLU A 110 4.50 -15.93 8.07
C GLU A 110 5.51 -15.13 8.90
N ARG A 111 6.12 -14.09 8.30
CA ARG A 111 7.07 -13.19 8.97
C ARG A 111 6.44 -12.38 10.09
N LEU A 112 5.25 -11.80 9.89
CA LEU A 112 4.52 -11.09 10.95
C LEU A 112 4.22 -12.01 12.14
N ARG A 113 3.73 -13.23 11.87
CA ARG A 113 3.47 -14.23 12.93
C ARG A 113 4.75 -14.62 13.66
N ALA A 114 5.86 -14.81 12.94
CA ALA A 114 7.16 -15.11 13.54
C ALA A 114 7.67 -13.97 14.43
N ALA A 115 7.44 -12.71 14.04
CA ALA A 115 7.73 -11.52 14.83
C ALA A 115 6.77 -11.32 16.03
N GLY A 116 5.85 -12.26 16.25
CA GLY A 116 4.89 -12.21 17.37
C GLY A 116 3.74 -11.22 17.17
N ALA A 117 3.54 -10.69 15.97
CA ALA A 117 2.44 -9.77 15.68
C ALA A 117 1.08 -10.48 15.73
N VAL A 118 0.07 -9.77 16.21
CA VAL A 118 -1.31 -10.25 16.29
C VAL A 118 -2.08 -9.71 15.08
N ILE A 119 -2.43 -10.58 14.14
CA ILE A 119 -3.19 -10.18 12.94
C ILE A 119 -4.66 -10.04 13.31
N VAL A 120 -5.17 -8.81 13.30
CA VAL A 120 -6.56 -8.47 13.71
C VAL A 120 -7.58 -8.89 12.66
N GLY A 121 -7.20 -8.84 11.39
CA GLY A 121 -8.13 -9.10 10.30
C GLY A 121 -7.64 -8.68 8.93
N LYS A 122 -8.54 -8.81 7.95
CA LYS A 122 -8.33 -8.51 6.54
C LYS A 122 -8.97 -7.18 6.17
N THR A 123 -8.19 -6.22 5.70
CA THR A 123 -8.70 -4.88 5.34
C THR A 123 -9.24 -4.85 3.92
N ASN A 124 -10.28 -4.04 3.71
CA ASN A 124 -10.90 -3.78 2.42
C ASN A 124 -9.93 -3.09 1.44
N LEU A 125 -10.22 -3.23 0.15
CA LEU A 125 -9.46 -2.71 -0.98
C LEU A 125 -10.34 -2.52 -2.21
N ASP A 126 -9.86 -1.78 -3.22
CA ASP A 126 -10.42 -1.91 -4.57
C ASP A 126 -10.26 -3.36 -5.06
N GLU A 127 -11.25 -3.85 -5.79
CA GLU A 127 -11.25 -5.21 -6.34
C GLU A 127 -9.93 -5.53 -7.07
N PHE A 128 -9.24 -6.59 -6.65
CA PHE A 128 -7.92 -6.99 -7.15
C PHE A 128 -6.88 -5.86 -7.20
N ALA A 129 -6.94 -4.94 -6.25
CA ALA A 129 -6.05 -3.78 -6.14
C ALA A 129 -6.18 -2.76 -7.29
N MET A 130 -7.29 -2.77 -8.04
CA MET A 130 -7.50 -1.91 -9.22
C MET A 130 -8.41 -0.72 -8.91
N GLY A 131 -7.81 0.37 -8.46
CA GLY A 131 -8.49 1.65 -8.21
C GLY A 131 -7.68 2.53 -7.27
N SER A 132 -8.18 3.75 -7.07
CA SER A 132 -7.55 4.79 -6.25
C SER A 132 -8.54 5.41 -5.25
N SER A 133 -9.60 4.68 -4.90
CA SER A 133 -10.65 5.15 -3.97
C SER A 133 -11.27 4.08 -3.07
N THR A 134 -11.01 2.79 -3.30
CA THR A 134 -11.65 1.65 -2.63
C THR A 134 -13.15 1.51 -2.91
N GLU A 135 -13.68 2.30 -3.86
CA GLU A 135 -15.09 2.23 -4.28
C GLU A 135 -15.39 1.00 -5.13
N ASN A 136 -14.38 0.43 -5.81
CA ASN A 136 -14.57 -0.77 -6.61
C ASN A 136 -14.68 -2.05 -5.77
N SER A 137 -14.58 -1.97 -4.44
CA SER A 137 -14.79 -3.15 -3.59
C SER A 137 -16.15 -3.77 -3.83
N ALA A 138 -16.19 -5.06 -4.15
CA ALA A 138 -17.45 -5.78 -4.35
C ALA A 138 -18.24 -6.00 -3.03
N TYR A 139 -17.68 -5.61 -1.90
CA TYR A 139 -18.31 -5.63 -0.57
C TYR A 139 -18.81 -4.24 -0.14
N GLY A 140 -18.54 -3.21 -0.93
CA GLY A 140 -18.90 -1.81 -0.64
C GLY A 140 -17.69 -0.94 -0.27
N PRO A 141 -17.82 0.38 -0.41
CA PRO A 141 -16.70 1.31 -0.25
C PRO A 141 -16.22 1.38 1.20
N THR A 142 -14.92 1.58 1.39
CA THR A 142 -14.37 2.13 2.63
C THR A 142 -14.53 3.66 2.60
N ARG A 143 -14.73 4.28 3.76
CA ARG A 143 -14.86 5.74 3.93
C ARG A 143 -13.66 6.34 4.64
N ASN A 144 -13.37 7.62 4.39
CA ASN A 144 -12.25 8.30 5.01
C ASN A 144 -12.52 8.61 6.51
N PRO A 145 -11.57 8.32 7.44
CA PRO A 145 -11.73 8.65 8.85
C PRO A 145 -11.83 10.15 9.18
N TRP A 146 -11.33 11.02 8.30
CA TRP A 146 -11.39 12.48 8.47
C TRP A 146 -12.74 13.06 8.05
N ASP A 147 -13.37 12.45 7.04
CA ASP A 147 -14.73 12.78 6.59
C ASP A 147 -15.33 11.55 5.87
N PRO A 148 -16.36 10.90 6.45
CA PRO A 148 -17.00 9.72 5.88
C PRO A 148 -17.63 9.91 4.49
N ASP A 149 -17.86 11.14 4.03
CA ASP A 149 -18.35 11.40 2.68
C ASP A 149 -17.23 11.40 1.62
N LEU A 150 -15.97 11.27 2.05
CA LEU A 150 -14.78 11.24 1.20
C LEU A 150 -14.18 9.84 1.08
N VAL A 151 -13.38 9.67 0.02
CA VAL A 151 -12.62 8.44 -0.22
C VAL A 151 -11.40 8.35 0.72
N PRO A 152 -11.04 7.14 1.20
CA PRO A 152 -9.79 6.89 1.92
C PRO A 152 -8.59 6.73 0.96
N GLY A 153 -8.80 6.91 -0.35
CA GLY A 153 -7.85 6.53 -1.38
C GLY A 153 -7.93 5.05 -1.76
N GLY A 154 -7.02 4.60 -2.61
CA GLY A 154 -6.98 3.22 -3.06
C GLY A 154 -5.65 2.78 -3.68
N SER A 155 -5.42 1.48 -3.82
CA SER A 155 -6.35 0.42 -3.47
C SER A 155 -6.26 -0.07 -2.02
N SER A 156 -5.30 0.40 -1.21
CA SER A 156 -5.21 -0.02 0.22
C SER A 156 -5.98 0.91 1.16
N GLY A 157 -7.17 1.40 0.74
CA GLY A 157 -7.96 2.36 1.53
C GLY A 157 -8.40 1.81 2.88
N GLY A 158 -8.80 0.53 2.95
CA GLY A 158 -9.11 -0.12 4.23
C GLY A 158 -7.91 -0.17 5.19
N SER A 159 -6.70 -0.42 4.66
CA SER A 159 -5.48 -0.43 5.48
C SER A 159 -5.17 0.94 6.06
N ALA A 160 -5.29 2.00 5.25
CA ALA A 160 -5.04 3.38 5.69
C ALA A 160 -6.11 3.84 6.69
N ALA A 161 -7.39 3.56 6.41
CA ALA A 161 -8.50 3.90 7.27
C ALA A 161 -8.41 3.20 8.64
N ALA A 162 -8.03 1.92 8.68
CA ALA A 162 -7.87 1.17 9.93
C ALA A 162 -6.79 1.77 10.85
N VAL A 163 -5.64 2.15 10.28
CA VAL A 163 -4.54 2.78 11.02
C VAL A 163 -4.94 4.18 11.51
N ALA A 164 -5.51 5.00 10.63
CA ALA A 164 -5.94 6.36 10.95
C ALA A 164 -7.05 6.39 12.02
N ALA A 165 -7.95 5.41 12.01
CA ALA A 165 -9.02 5.29 13.00
C ALA A 165 -8.56 4.71 14.36
N GLY A 166 -7.34 4.17 14.43
CA GLY A 166 -6.82 3.45 15.61
C GLY A 166 -7.42 2.05 15.80
N SER A 167 -8.03 1.47 14.76
CA SER A 167 -8.52 0.08 14.78
C SER A 167 -7.44 -0.93 14.38
N ALA A 168 -6.21 -0.49 14.15
CA ALA A 168 -4.96 -1.26 14.16
C ALA A 168 -3.77 -0.33 14.50
N PHE A 169 -2.69 -0.87 15.08
CA PHE A 169 -1.47 -0.08 15.33
C PHE A 169 -0.65 0.15 14.05
N GLY A 170 -0.76 -0.78 13.10
CA GLY A 170 -0.18 -0.71 11.77
C GLY A 170 -0.89 -1.68 10.83
N ALA A 171 -0.72 -1.51 9.53
CA ALA A 171 -1.32 -2.39 8.53
C ALA A 171 -0.35 -2.68 7.39
N LEU A 172 -0.51 -3.82 6.71
CA LEU A 172 0.13 -4.06 5.43
C LEU A 172 -0.81 -3.70 4.28
N GLY A 173 -0.28 -2.97 3.30
CA GLY A 173 -0.92 -2.72 2.02
C GLY A 173 -0.09 -3.28 0.86
N SER A 174 -0.58 -3.08 -0.36
CA SER A 174 0.17 -3.36 -1.59
C SER A 174 0.10 -2.15 -2.52
N ASP A 175 1.21 -1.84 -3.17
CA ASP A 175 1.41 -0.66 -4.02
C ASP A 175 1.91 -1.08 -5.40
N THR A 176 1.06 -0.85 -6.42
CA THR A 176 1.37 -1.12 -7.82
C THR A 176 1.58 0.16 -8.62
N GLY A 177 0.90 1.25 -8.25
CA GLY A 177 1.02 2.57 -8.87
C GLY A 177 0.89 3.73 -7.87
N GLY A 178 0.92 3.46 -6.57
CA GLY A 178 0.58 4.42 -5.50
C GLY A 178 -0.32 3.85 -4.41
N SER A 179 -0.71 2.58 -4.53
CA SER A 179 -1.79 2.01 -3.73
C SER A 179 -1.50 1.84 -2.23
N ILE A 180 -0.30 2.17 -1.74
CA ILE A 180 -0.01 2.39 -0.31
C ILE A 180 0.11 3.89 -0.02
N ARG A 181 0.92 4.58 -0.82
CA ARG A 181 1.29 5.99 -0.58
C ARG A 181 0.10 6.94 -0.72
N GLN A 182 -0.73 6.78 -1.74
CA GLN A 182 -1.89 7.63 -1.97
C GLN A 182 -2.94 7.48 -0.85
N PRO A 183 -3.37 6.27 -0.42
CA PRO A 183 -4.21 6.12 0.75
C PRO A 183 -3.59 6.73 2.02
N ALA A 184 -2.29 6.54 2.21
CA ALA A 184 -1.59 7.11 3.36
C ALA A 184 -1.65 8.65 3.36
N ALA A 185 -1.46 9.28 2.21
CA ALA A 185 -1.61 10.72 2.05
C ALA A 185 -3.04 11.20 2.36
N LEU A 186 -4.06 10.50 1.85
CA LEU A 186 -5.46 10.91 2.01
C LEU A 186 -6.04 10.63 3.40
N CYS A 187 -5.50 9.66 4.13
CA CYS A 187 -5.90 9.35 5.51
C CYS A 187 -4.96 9.95 6.57
N GLY A 188 -3.89 10.64 6.17
CA GLY A 188 -2.97 11.30 7.10
C GLY A 188 -2.13 10.32 7.94
N VAL A 189 -1.67 9.23 7.33
CA VAL A 189 -0.78 8.24 7.95
C VAL A 189 0.52 8.11 7.16
N VAL A 190 1.51 7.42 7.71
CA VAL A 190 2.75 7.08 7.00
C VAL A 190 2.50 5.84 6.16
N GLY A 191 2.95 5.83 4.90
CA GLY A 191 2.83 4.68 4.01
C GLY A 191 4.08 4.47 3.18
N VAL A 192 4.61 3.25 3.16
CA VAL A 192 5.89 2.93 2.53
C VAL A 192 5.71 1.86 1.47
N LYS A 193 6.20 2.16 0.27
CA LYS A 193 6.49 1.16 -0.76
C LYS A 193 8.00 0.94 -0.80
N PRO A 194 8.52 -0.22 -0.36
CA PRO A 194 9.96 -0.49 -0.41
C PRO A 194 10.44 -0.71 -1.85
N THR A 195 11.75 -0.84 -2.03
CA THR A 195 12.38 -1.24 -3.29
C THR A 195 11.72 -2.52 -3.81
N TYR A 196 11.45 -2.57 -5.11
CA TYR A 196 10.93 -3.78 -5.75
C TYR A 196 11.87 -4.96 -5.50
N GLY A 197 11.33 -6.06 -4.97
CA GLY A 197 12.08 -7.25 -4.58
C GLY A 197 12.57 -7.28 -3.13
N LEU A 198 12.54 -6.17 -2.38
CA LEU A 198 12.98 -6.16 -0.97
C LEU A 198 12.05 -6.96 -0.05
N VAL A 199 10.75 -6.88 -0.29
CA VAL A 199 9.72 -7.69 0.35
C VAL A 199 9.21 -8.72 -0.65
N SER A 200 9.05 -9.98 -0.20
CA SER A 200 8.55 -11.07 -1.02
C SER A 200 7.12 -10.83 -1.47
N ARG A 201 6.82 -11.27 -2.70
CA ARG A 201 5.48 -11.24 -3.29
C ARG A 201 4.82 -12.62 -3.31
N TYR A 202 5.45 -13.64 -2.71
CA TYR A 202 4.83 -14.94 -2.54
C TYR A 202 3.59 -14.84 -1.64
N GLY A 203 2.45 -15.29 -2.17
CA GLY A 203 1.13 -15.17 -1.53
C GLY A 203 0.48 -13.79 -1.60
N LEU A 204 1.11 -12.80 -2.26
CA LEU A 204 0.39 -11.65 -2.78
C LEU A 204 -0.40 -12.08 -4.02
N VAL A 205 -1.71 -11.85 -4.03
CA VAL A 205 -2.52 -12.06 -5.23
C VAL A 205 -2.16 -10.96 -6.24
N ALA A 206 -1.43 -11.37 -7.28
CA ALA A 206 -0.80 -10.46 -8.22
C ALA A 206 -1.81 -9.64 -9.03
N PHE A 207 -1.54 -8.34 -9.13
CA PHE A 207 -2.13 -7.43 -10.11
C PHE A 207 -1.14 -7.25 -11.28
N ALA A 208 -0.04 -6.52 -11.08
CA ALA A 208 1.01 -6.34 -12.07
C ALA A 208 2.36 -6.78 -11.50
N SER A 209 2.80 -7.97 -11.87
CA SER A 209 3.95 -8.64 -11.28
C SER A 209 5.27 -7.88 -11.38
N SER A 210 5.45 -6.97 -12.34
CA SER A 210 6.67 -6.16 -12.44
C SER A 210 6.62 -4.86 -11.62
N LEU A 211 5.52 -4.60 -10.91
CA LEU A 211 5.25 -3.33 -10.22
C LEU A 211 4.77 -3.53 -8.78
N ASP A 212 4.03 -4.60 -8.51
CA ASP A 212 3.45 -4.91 -7.21
C ASP A 212 4.53 -4.98 -6.12
N GLN A 213 4.31 -4.29 -5.00
CA GLN A 213 5.13 -4.46 -3.82
C GLN A 213 4.31 -4.28 -2.54
N ILE A 214 4.56 -5.15 -1.55
CA ILE A 214 3.96 -5.06 -0.21
C ILE A 214 4.74 -4.05 0.62
N GLY A 215 4.03 -3.28 1.45
CA GLY A 215 4.67 -2.38 2.40
C GLY A 215 3.74 -1.94 3.53
N PRO A 216 4.30 -1.30 4.57
CA PRO A 216 3.56 -0.91 5.77
C PRO A 216 2.81 0.41 5.61
N LEU A 217 1.74 0.52 6.39
CA LEU A 217 1.07 1.77 6.78
C LEU A 217 1.10 1.87 8.31
N SER A 218 1.48 3.02 8.85
CA SER A 218 1.65 3.23 10.29
C SER A 218 1.41 4.68 10.71
N LYS A 219 1.32 4.94 12.02
CA LYS A 219 1.15 6.29 12.56
C LYS A 219 2.42 7.15 12.47
N THR A 220 3.59 6.50 12.56
CA THR A 220 4.89 7.18 12.56
C THR A 220 5.88 6.52 11.62
N VAL A 221 6.95 7.24 11.27
CA VAL A 221 8.07 6.74 10.46
C VAL A 221 8.79 5.58 11.16
N GLY A 222 9.07 5.68 12.47
CA GLY A 222 9.70 4.61 13.24
C GLY A 222 8.85 3.34 13.34
N ASP A 223 7.52 3.48 13.38
CA ASP A 223 6.62 2.33 13.31
C ASP A 223 6.68 1.65 11.92
N SER A 224 6.80 2.44 10.83
CA SER A 224 6.99 1.91 9.48
C SER A 224 8.31 1.16 9.33
N VAL A 225 9.40 1.66 9.93
CA VAL A 225 10.68 0.95 10.02
C VAL A 225 10.51 -0.39 10.71
N SER A 226 9.89 -0.41 11.90
CA SER A 226 9.66 -1.64 12.67
C SER A 226 8.85 -2.69 11.89
N MET A 227 7.85 -2.23 11.13
CA MET A 227 7.05 -3.13 10.28
C MET A 227 7.81 -3.60 9.05
N LEU A 228 8.57 -2.73 8.38
CA LEU A 228 9.33 -3.10 7.19
C LEU A 228 10.46 -4.08 7.53
N ASP A 229 11.18 -3.85 8.63
CA ASP A 229 12.20 -4.77 9.15
C ASP A 229 11.66 -6.18 9.34
N ALA A 230 10.44 -6.30 9.88
CA ALA A 230 9.82 -7.60 10.13
C ALA A 230 9.51 -8.37 8.84
N ILE A 231 9.19 -7.68 7.74
CA ILE A 231 8.71 -8.30 6.50
C ILE A 231 9.72 -8.32 5.36
N ALA A 232 10.81 -7.55 5.44
CA ALA A 232 11.84 -7.47 4.40
C ALA A 232 12.78 -8.69 4.39
N GLY A 233 13.43 -8.92 3.25
CA GLY A 233 14.47 -9.93 3.08
C GLY A 233 14.14 -11.01 2.05
N HIS A 234 15.19 -11.70 1.60
CA HIS A 234 15.12 -12.74 0.56
C HIS A 234 14.10 -13.85 0.90
N ASP A 235 13.41 -14.33 -0.12
CA ASP A 235 12.50 -15.47 -0.01
C ASP A 235 12.74 -16.45 -1.17
N ILE A 236 12.94 -17.72 -0.82
CA ILE A 236 13.18 -18.79 -1.78
C ILE A 236 11.95 -19.09 -2.67
N HIS A 237 10.76 -18.70 -2.23
CA HIS A 237 9.51 -18.89 -2.97
C HIS A 237 9.24 -17.78 -3.99
N ASP A 238 9.99 -16.67 -3.92
CA ASP A 238 9.90 -15.55 -4.85
C ASP A 238 11.22 -15.36 -5.60
N ALA A 239 11.23 -15.76 -6.88
CA ALA A 239 12.39 -15.65 -7.76
C ALA A 239 12.82 -14.20 -8.03
N THR A 240 11.98 -13.21 -7.74
CA THR A 240 12.28 -11.78 -7.88
C THR A 240 12.74 -11.13 -6.58
N SER A 241 12.68 -11.85 -5.46
CA SER A 241 13.13 -11.31 -4.19
C SER A 241 14.64 -11.07 -4.19
N TYR A 242 15.03 -9.92 -3.67
CA TYR A 242 16.41 -9.48 -3.58
C TYR A 242 17.20 -10.42 -2.67
N ARG A 243 18.38 -10.86 -3.15
CA ARG A 243 19.24 -11.85 -2.47
C ARG A 243 20.35 -11.23 -1.63
N GLY A 244 20.54 -9.92 -1.71
CA GLY A 244 21.58 -9.22 -0.96
C GLY A 244 21.11 -8.80 0.43
N ASP A 245 21.96 -8.02 1.08
CA ASP A 245 21.71 -7.55 2.45
C ASP A 245 20.57 -6.53 2.49
N VAL A 246 19.69 -6.70 3.46
CA VAL A 246 18.63 -5.72 3.76
C VAL A 246 19.29 -4.52 4.44
N PRO A 247 19.02 -3.27 4.00
CA PRO A 247 19.52 -2.09 4.68
C PRO A 247 19.07 -2.04 6.14
N ASP A 248 19.92 -1.54 7.03
CA ASP A 248 19.50 -1.19 8.39
C ASP A 248 18.66 0.09 8.33
N PHE A 249 17.34 -0.07 8.26
CA PHE A 249 16.40 1.03 8.06
C PHE A 249 16.39 2.04 9.22
N GLY A 250 16.70 1.59 10.45
CA GLY A 250 16.57 2.41 11.66
C GLY A 250 17.82 3.19 12.05
N ALA A 251 18.98 2.89 11.45
CA ALA A 251 20.28 3.41 11.90
C ALA A 251 20.40 4.94 11.92
N ASP A 252 19.72 5.65 11.00
CA ASP A 252 19.89 7.09 10.81
C ASP A 252 18.67 7.94 11.16
N LEU A 253 17.60 7.35 11.73
CA LEU A 253 16.32 8.04 12.00
C LEU A 253 16.45 9.36 12.77
N GLU A 254 17.43 9.47 13.66
CA GLU A 254 17.65 10.63 14.53
C GLU A 254 18.77 11.56 14.04
N THR A 255 19.35 11.29 12.87
CA THR A 255 20.51 12.04 12.35
C THR A 255 20.12 13.43 11.81
N GLY A 256 18.86 13.60 11.42
CA GLY A 256 18.35 14.81 10.78
C GLY A 256 18.81 14.96 9.33
N VAL A 257 18.50 16.11 8.72
CA VAL A 257 18.64 16.33 7.26
C VAL A 257 19.77 17.28 6.86
N LYS A 258 20.63 17.66 7.80
CA LYS A 258 21.69 18.66 7.54
C LYS A 258 22.68 18.16 6.50
N GLY A 259 22.81 18.88 5.39
CA GLY A 259 23.67 18.55 4.25
C GLY A 259 23.07 17.52 3.28
N LEU A 260 21.84 17.06 3.52
CA LEU A 260 21.13 16.17 2.60
C LEU A 260 20.64 16.97 1.39
N ARG A 261 20.94 16.50 0.18
CA ARG A 261 20.43 17.12 -1.06
C ARG A 261 19.05 16.58 -1.37
N VAL A 262 18.04 17.43 -1.28
CA VAL A 262 16.63 17.09 -1.50
C VAL A 262 16.19 17.61 -2.86
N GLY A 263 15.95 16.70 -3.79
CA GLY A 263 15.58 16.97 -5.17
C GLY A 263 14.09 17.16 -5.36
N VAL A 264 13.64 18.36 -5.73
CA VAL A 264 12.23 18.63 -6.06
C VAL A 264 11.99 18.27 -7.52
N VAL A 265 11.07 17.34 -7.78
CA VAL A 265 10.74 16.93 -9.15
C VAL A 265 9.81 17.97 -9.79
N ARG A 266 10.34 18.79 -10.71
CA ARG A 266 9.59 19.92 -11.30
C ARG A 266 8.30 19.49 -11.99
N GLU A 267 8.36 18.39 -12.74
CA GLU A 267 7.24 17.84 -13.51
C GLU A 267 6.11 17.28 -12.62
N LEU A 268 6.36 17.11 -11.32
CA LEU A 268 5.35 16.68 -10.33
C LEU A 268 4.91 17.82 -9.40
N MET A 269 5.30 19.06 -9.72
CA MET A 269 4.96 20.29 -9.00
C MET A 269 4.29 21.32 -9.92
N GLY A 270 3.76 20.88 -11.07
CA GLY A 270 3.14 21.72 -12.09
C GLY A 270 1.77 22.27 -11.69
N ASP A 271 1.03 22.84 -12.65
CA ASP A 271 -0.25 23.50 -12.41
C ASP A 271 -1.43 22.53 -12.25
N GLU A 272 -1.21 21.27 -12.57
CA GLU A 272 -2.12 20.15 -12.36
C GLU A 272 -2.29 19.74 -10.89
N ILE A 273 -1.34 20.12 -10.03
CA ILE A 273 -1.38 19.84 -8.59
C ILE A 273 -2.13 20.98 -7.93
N ASP A 274 -3.07 20.64 -7.04
CA ASP A 274 -3.85 21.62 -6.28
C ASP A 274 -2.95 22.65 -5.58
N GLY A 275 -3.41 23.91 -5.57
CA GLY A 275 -2.64 25.03 -5.05
C GLY A 275 -2.26 24.89 -3.57
N GLU A 276 -3.14 24.33 -2.74
CA GLU A 276 -2.89 24.12 -1.32
C GLU A 276 -1.95 22.95 -1.07
N VAL A 277 -2.04 21.90 -1.90
CA VAL A 277 -1.08 20.79 -1.89
C VAL A 277 0.32 21.28 -2.24
N ARG A 278 0.47 22.02 -3.36
CA ARG A 278 1.77 22.60 -3.75
C ARG A 278 2.31 23.55 -2.69
N GLY A 279 1.43 24.39 -2.13
CA GLY A 279 1.78 25.33 -1.06
C GLY A 279 2.32 24.62 0.19
N SER A 280 1.67 23.53 0.59
CA SER A 280 2.08 22.73 1.74
C SER A 280 3.43 22.04 1.53
N VAL A 281 3.65 21.45 0.34
CA VAL A 281 4.94 20.85 0.00
C VAL A 281 6.04 21.91 0.00
N ARG A 282 5.81 23.09 -0.58
CA ARG A 282 6.77 24.21 -0.53
C ARG A 282 7.08 24.65 0.90
N SER A 283 6.07 24.77 1.76
CA SER A 283 6.29 25.10 3.18
C SER A 283 7.11 24.02 3.90
N MET A 284 6.95 22.74 3.55
CA MET A 284 7.77 21.67 4.10
C MET A 284 9.21 21.72 3.58
N LEU A 285 9.41 22.05 2.30
CA LEU A 285 10.75 22.28 1.73
C LEU A 285 11.49 23.43 2.43
N ASP A 286 10.79 24.52 2.75
CA ASP A 286 11.37 25.63 3.53
C ASP A 286 11.84 25.16 4.91
N LYS A 287 11.03 24.33 5.59
CA LYS A 287 11.42 23.74 6.90
C LYS A 287 12.63 22.80 6.78
N LEU A 288 12.72 22.03 5.69
CA LEU A 288 13.88 21.18 5.43
C LEU A 288 15.14 22.03 5.18
N ALA A 289 15.02 23.13 4.42
CA ALA A 289 16.11 24.08 4.19
C ALA A 289 16.56 24.74 5.50
N ASP A 290 15.63 25.17 6.35
CA ASP A 290 15.91 25.73 7.67
C ASP A 290 16.61 24.72 8.60
N ALA A 291 16.29 23.42 8.45
CA ALA A 291 16.96 22.32 9.13
C ALA A 291 18.35 21.95 8.53
N GLY A 292 18.74 22.62 7.44
CA GLY A 292 20.06 22.51 6.82
C GLY A 292 20.13 21.57 5.62
N ALA A 293 19.00 21.13 5.05
CA ALA A 293 18.99 20.41 3.78
C ALA A 293 19.28 21.35 2.60
N GLU A 294 19.87 20.81 1.53
CA GLU A 294 20.11 21.52 0.27
C GLU A 294 18.97 21.20 -0.70
N ILE A 295 18.08 22.16 -0.94
CA ILE A 295 16.96 21.98 -1.87
C ILE A 295 17.44 22.25 -3.30
N VAL A 296 17.25 21.28 -4.20
CA VAL A 296 17.65 21.38 -5.61
C VAL A 296 16.49 20.99 -6.51
N ASP A 297 16.23 21.76 -7.57
CA ASP A 297 15.20 21.36 -8.54
C ASP A 297 15.79 20.38 -9.57
N VAL A 298 15.20 19.19 -9.69
CA VAL A 298 15.56 18.19 -10.70
C VAL A 298 14.47 18.10 -11.79
N SER A 299 14.85 17.62 -12.97
CA SER A 299 13.92 17.44 -14.10
C SER A 299 13.86 15.97 -14.48
N MET A 300 12.64 15.47 -14.65
CA MET A 300 12.29 14.11 -15.03
C MET A 300 11.24 14.17 -16.14
N PRO A 301 11.63 14.54 -17.38
CA PRO A 301 10.68 14.79 -18.47
C PRO A 301 9.83 13.56 -18.83
N ALA A 302 10.32 12.34 -18.62
CA ALA A 302 9.56 11.13 -18.88
C ALA A 302 8.39 10.89 -17.89
N ALA A 303 8.31 11.67 -16.79
CA ALA A 303 7.18 11.62 -15.86
C ALA A 303 5.85 11.91 -16.55
N GLU A 304 5.83 12.77 -17.58
CA GLU A 304 4.64 13.07 -18.40
C GLU A 304 4.04 11.80 -19.04
N TYR A 305 4.88 10.84 -19.40
CA TYR A 305 4.45 9.59 -20.05
C TYR A 305 4.21 8.44 -19.08
N ALA A 306 4.55 8.62 -17.80
CA ALA A 306 4.53 7.55 -16.80
C ALA A 306 3.12 6.99 -16.61
N LEU A 307 2.11 7.86 -16.54
CA LEU A 307 0.71 7.47 -16.40
C LEU A 307 0.27 6.55 -17.56
N SER A 308 0.53 6.96 -18.80
CA SER A 308 0.16 6.16 -19.97
C SER A 308 0.93 4.84 -20.05
N ALA A 309 2.22 4.83 -19.72
CA ALA A 309 3.01 3.60 -19.69
C ALA A 309 2.48 2.62 -18.65
N TYR A 310 2.15 3.09 -17.44
CA TYR A 310 1.56 2.29 -16.39
C TYR A 310 0.22 1.67 -16.81
N TYR A 311 -0.68 2.46 -17.40
CA TYR A 311 -1.99 1.98 -17.88
C TYR A 311 -1.90 1.10 -19.15
N LEU A 312 -0.71 0.80 -19.65
CA LEU A 312 -0.47 -0.27 -20.62
C LEU A 312 0.21 -1.48 -19.98
N ILE A 313 1.21 -1.26 -19.11
CA ILE A 313 1.96 -2.34 -18.45
C ILE A 313 1.07 -3.08 -17.45
N ALA A 314 0.43 -2.36 -16.52
CA ALA A 314 -0.31 -2.98 -15.43
C ALA A 314 -1.55 -3.74 -15.93
N PRO A 315 -2.38 -3.21 -16.87
CA PRO A 315 -3.46 -3.99 -17.47
C PRO A 315 -2.97 -5.20 -18.27
N ALA A 316 -1.88 -5.08 -19.03
CA ALA A 316 -1.30 -6.20 -19.77
C ALA A 316 -0.92 -7.35 -18.83
N GLU A 317 -0.16 -7.07 -17.77
CA GLU A 317 0.22 -8.10 -16.80
C GLU A 317 -0.98 -8.66 -16.03
N CYS A 318 -1.92 -7.81 -15.65
CA CYS A 318 -3.19 -8.21 -15.04
C CYS A 318 -3.96 -9.21 -15.89
N SER A 319 -4.08 -8.97 -17.20
CA SER A 319 -4.83 -9.86 -18.10
C SER A 319 -4.29 -11.29 -18.11
N ALA A 320 -2.97 -11.46 -17.94
CA ALA A 320 -2.33 -12.76 -17.79
C ALA A 320 -2.44 -13.30 -16.34
N ASN A 321 -2.20 -12.46 -15.33
CA ASN A 321 -2.22 -12.84 -13.92
C ASN A 321 -3.59 -13.35 -13.47
N LEU A 322 -4.66 -12.66 -13.87
CA LEU A 322 -6.04 -12.99 -13.52
C LEU A 322 -6.65 -14.06 -14.43
N ALA A 323 -5.94 -14.57 -15.44
CA ALA A 323 -6.43 -15.67 -16.28
C ALA A 323 -6.68 -16.96 -15.48
N ARG A 324 -6.01 -17.12 -14.33
CA ARG A 324 -6.14 -18.28 -13.42
C ARG A 324 -7.48 -18.40 -12.72
N PHE A 325 -8.25 -17.31 -12.64
CA PHE A 325 -9.57 -17.30 -12.01
C PHE A 325 -10.60 -17.72 -13.06
N ASP A 326 -10.83 -19.03 -13.10
CA ASP A 326 -11.58 -19.76 -14.13
C ASP A 326 -12.75 -20.58 -13.54
N GLY A 327 -12.90 -20.60 -12.21
CA GLY A 327 -13.92 -21.38 -11.50
C GLY A 327 -13.66 -22.90 -11.47
N VAL A 328 -12.51 -23.37 -11.94
CA VAL A 328 -12.19 -24.81 -12.00
C VAL A 328 -11.65 -25.32 -10.67
N ARG A 329 -10.62 -24.65 -10.13
CA ARG A 329 -9.84 -25.14 -8.97
C ARG A 329 -10.28 -24.52 -7.65
N TYR A 330 -10.73 -23.27 -7.68
CA TYR A 330 -11.11 -22.49 -6.51
C TYR A 330 -11.91 -21.24 -6.93
N GLY A 331 -12.53 -20.57 -5.95
CA GLY A 331 -13.35 -19.39 -6.18
C GLY A 331 -14.74 -19.71 -6.73
N LEU A 332 -15.40 -18.68 -7.24
CA LEU A 332 -16.73 -18.76 -7.84
C LEU A 332 -16.74 -19.67 -9.08
N ARG A 333 -17.74 -20.54 -9.16
CA ARG A 333 -18.04 -21.36 -10.33
C ARG A 333 -19.50 -21.20 -10.73
N VAL A 334 -19.72 -20.74 -11.95
CA VAL A 334 -21.04 -20.67 -12.60
C VAL A 334 -21.12 -21.80 -13.62
N ASP A 335 -22.26 -22.51 -13.65
CA ASP A 335 -22.47 -23.63 -14.58
C ASP A 335 -22.53 -23.17 -16.05
N GLY A 336 -22.04 -24.02 -16.96
CA GLY A 336 -22.08 -23.81 -18.41
C GLY A 336 -22.07 -25.15 -19.15
N ALA A 337 -22.58 -25.20 -20.39
CA ALA A 337 -22.67 -26.46 -21.13
C ALA A 337 -21.31 -26.96 -21.62
N THR A 338 -20.36 -26.04 -21.79
CA THR A 338 -18.94 -26.33 -22.07
C THR A 338 -18.03 -25.70 -21.02
N THR A 339 -16.78 -26.16 -20.94
CA THR A 339 -15.78 -25.54 -20.06
C THR A 339 -15.55 -24.07 -20.40
N GLU A 340 -15.57 -23.71 -21.69
CA GLU A 340 -15.45 -22.31 -22.13
C GLU A 340 -16.60 -21.45 -21.61
N GLU A 341 -17.84 -21.92 -21.75
CA GLU A 341 -19.02 -21.21 -21.25
C GLU A 341 -18.98 -21.06 -19.73
N MET A 342 -18.61 -22.12 -19.01
CA MET A 342 -18.47 -22.09 -17.54
C MET A 342 -17.41 -21.07 -17.11
N MET A 343 -16.23 -21.04 -17.76
CA MET A 343 -15.18 -20.08 -17.44
C MET A 343 -15.61 -18.65 -17.76
N ALA A 344 -16.22 -18.43 -18.92
CA ALA A 344 -16.71 -17.11 -19.33
C ALA A 344 -17.81 -16.60 -18.38
N ALA A 345 -18.78 -17.44 -18.01
CA ALA A 345 -19.84 -17.10 -17.08
C ALA A 345 -19.30 -16.81 -15.67
N SER A 346 -18.38 -17.64 -15.16
CA SER A 346 -17.77 -17.45 -13.84
C SER A 346 -17.01 -16.11 -13.76
N ARG A 347 -16.27 -15.76 -14.81
CA ARG A 347 -15.54 -14.49 -14.90
C ARG A 347 -16.46 -13.30 -15.10
N ALA A 348 -17.54 -13.47 -15.87
CA ALA A 348 -18.53 -12.42 -16.10
C ALA A 348 -19.29 -12.06 -14.83
N GLU A 349 -19.65 -13.06 -14.02
CA GLU A 349 -20.34 -12.90 -12.74
C GLU A 349 -19.38 -12.42 -11.63
N GLY A 350 -18.17 -12.98 -11.58
CA GLY A 350 -17.25 -12.78 -10.46
C GLY A 350 -16.46 -11.48 -10.49
N PHE A 351 -16.12 -10.96 -11.68
CA PHE A 351 -15.32 -9.73 -11.79
C PHE A 351 -16.19 -8.48 -11.98
N GLY A 352 -15.87 -7.44 -11.22
CA GLY A 352 -16.47 -6.12 -11.36
C GLY A 352 -16.06 -5.38 -12.64
N PRO A 353 -16.69 -4.22 -12.92
CA PRO A 353 -16.49 -3.47 -14.16
C PRO A 353 -15.04 -3.03 -14.41
N GLU A 354 -14.33 -2.51 -13.41
CA GLU A 354 -12.97 -2.01 -13.58
C GLU A 354 -11.97 -3.15 -13.84
N VAL A 355 -12.10 -4.27 -13.13
CA VAL A 355 -11.27 -5.46 -13.37
C VAL A 355 -11.46 -5.98 -14.80
N ARG A 356 -12.72 -6.09 -15.27
CA ARG A 356 -13.01 -6.48 -16.66
C ARG A 356 -12.44 -5.48 -17.67
N ARG A 357 -12.56 -4.18 -17.42
CA ARG A 357 -12.00 -3.11 -18.27
C ARG A 357 -10.48 -3.29 -18.43
N ARG A 358 -9.76 -3.52 -17.33
CA ARG A 358 -8.29 -3.72 -17.35
C ARG A 358 -7.89 -5.02 -18.02
N ILE A 359 -8.63 -6.12 -17.81
CA ILE A 359 -8.38 -7.38 -18.52
C ILE A 359 -8.55 -7.20 -20.04
N LEU A 360 -9.61 -6.51 -20.48
CA LEU A 360 -9.85 -6.25 -21.91
C LEU A 360 -8.75 -5.38 -22.53
N LEU A 361 -8.39 -4.27 -21.86
CA LEU A 361 -7.31 -3.39 -22.30
C LEU A 361 -5.96 -4.13 -22.37
N GLY A 362 -5.64 -4.92 -21.35
CA GLY A 362 -4.42 -5.71 -21.30
C GLY A 362 -4.34 -6.77 -22.39
N THR A 363 -5.44 -7.51 -22.60
CA THR A 363 -5.53 -8.52 -23.65
C THR A 363 -5.33 -7.89 -25.03
N TYR A 364 -5.90 -6.70 -25.25
CA TYR A 364 -5.69 -5.94 -26.48
C TYR A 364 -4.23 -5.49 -26.63
N ALA A 365 -3.63 -4.90 -25.59
CA ALA A 365 -2.25 -4.42 -25.61
C ALA A 365 -1.21 -5.53 -25.84
N LEU A 366 -1.54 -6.78 -25.48
CA LEU A 366 -0.70 -7.96 -25.71
C LEU A 366 -1.01 -8.71 -27.02
N SER A 367 -2.08 -8.34 -27.73
CA SER A 367 -2.50 -9.06 -28.91
C SER A 367 -1.52 -8.95 -30.08
N ALA A 368 -1.46 -9.99 -30.91
CA ALA A 368 -0.60 -10.03 -32.08
C ALA A 368 -0.89 -8.85 -33.03
N GLY A 369 0.16 -8.14 -33.45
CA GLY A 369 0.06 -6.92 -34.26
C GLY A 369 -0.01 -5.61 -33.45
N TYR A 370 -0.38 -5.68 -32.17
CA TYR A 370 -0.48 -4.51 -31.29
C TYR A 370 0.57 -4.49 -30.17
N TYR A 371 1.18 -5.63 -29.86
CA TYR A 371 2.22 -5.78 -28.83
C TYR A 371 3.32 -4.71 -28.91
N ASP A 372 3.99 -4.58 -30.06
CA ASP A 372 5.14 -3.66 -30.20
C ASP A 372 4.74 -2.19 -30.08
N ALA A 373 3.52 -1.85 -30.51
CA ALA A 373 2.97 -0.50 -30.51
C ALA A 373 2.47 -0.06 -29.13
N PHE A 374 2.00 -1.00 -28.29
CA PHE A 374 1.48 -0.71 -26.97
C PHE A 374 2.41 -1.22 -25.86
N TYR A 375 2.35 -2.50 -25.51
CA TYR A 375 3.12 -3.04 -24.37
C TYR A 375 4.64 -2.86 -24.55
N GLY A 376 5.16 -3.16 -25.75
CA GLY A 376 6.57 -2.95 -26.09
C GLY A 376 6.98 -1.48 -26.02
N GLN A 377 6.11 -0.55 -26.43
CA GLN A 377 6.36 0.88 -26.32
C GLN A 377 6.33 1.37 -24.87
N ALA A 378 5.37 0.90 -24.08
CA ALA A 378 5.26 1.23 -22.66
C ALA A 378 6.51 0.77 -21.87
N GLN A 379 7.06 -0.40 -22.19
CA GLN A 379 8.31 -0.88 -21.59
C GLN A 379 9.53 -0.01 -21.98
N ARG A 380 9.55 0.53 -23.19
CA ARG A 380 10.57 1.52 -23.60
C ARG A 380 10.42 2.83 -22.81
N VAL A 381 9.19 3.32 -22.62
CA VAL A 381 8.92 4.50 -21.77
C VAL A 381 9.34 4.25 -20.32
N ARG A 382 9.03 3.08 -19.75
CA ARG A 382 9.50 2.68 -18.42
C ARG A 382 11.02 2.79 -18.28
N THR A 383 11.77 2.45 -19.34
CA THR A 383 13.23 2.63 -19.36
C THR A 383 13.65 4.10 -19.35
N LEU A 384 12.89 4.99 -20.00
CA LEU A 384 13.14 6.43 -19.94
C LEU A 384 12.89 6.98 -18.53
N VAL A 385 11.78 6.59 -17.90
CA VAL A 385 11.47 6.97 -16.50
C VAL A 385 12.62 6.55 -15.56
N ARG A 386 13.12 5.33 -15.69
CA ARG A 386 14.29 4.85 -14.92
C ARG A 386 15.54 5.70 -15.10
N ARG A 387 15.85 6.07 -16.34
CA ARG A 387 17.01 6.92 -16.65
C ARG A 387 16.87 8.32 -16.04
N ASP A 388 15.65 8.85 -16.00
CA ASP A 388 15.39 10.15 -15.36
C ASP A 388 15.62 10.09 -13.85
N PHE A 389 15.16 9.03 -13.17
CA PHE A 389 15.50 8.78 -11.76
C PHE A 389 17.01 8.68 -11.55
N GLU A 390 17.70 7.85 -12.34
CA GLU A 390 19.16 7.69 -12.27
C GLU A 390 19.91 9.03 -12.46
N ALA A 391 19.44 9.89 -13.36
CA ALA A 391 20.02 11.22 -13.59
C ALA A 391 19.68 12.22 -12.47
N ALA A 392 18.48 12.14 -11.90
CA ALA A 392 18.06 12.97 -10.78
C ALA A 392 18.85 12.63 -9.50
N TYR A 393 19.09 11.35 -9.21
CA TYR A 393 19.89 10.89 -8.08
C TYR A 393 21.39 11.23 -8.17
N GLN A 394 21.88 11.66 -9.33
CA GLN A 394 23.23 12.24 -9.42
C GLN A 394 23.29 13.65 -8.80
N GLN A 395 22.16 14.35 -8.78
CA GLN A 395 22.04 15.73 -8.32
C GLN A 395 21.52 15.82 -6.88
N ALA A 396 20.69 14.87 -6.47
CA ALA A 396 20.07 14.81 -5.15
C ALA A 396 20.25 13.44 -4.51
N ASP A 397 20.22 13.39 -3.18
CA ASP A 397 20.31 12.15 -2.42
C ASP A 397 18.93 11.47 -2.29
N VAL A 398 17.88 12.28 -2.12
CA VAL A 398 16.49 11.86 -2.17
C VAL A 398 15.68 12.80 -3.04
N LEU A 399 14.58 12.32 -3.60
CA LEU A 399 13.64 13.11 -4.40
C LEU A 399 12.33 13.30 -3.65
N VAL A 400 11.67 14.43 -3.87
CA VAL A 400 10.39 14.76 -3.25
C VAL A 400 9.39 15.29 -4.26
N SER A 401 8.13 14.98 -3.99
CA SER A 401 6.95 15.47 -4.71
C SER A 401 5.74 15.48 -3.78
N PRO A 402 4.60 16.07 -4.17
CA PRO A 402 3.33 15.73 -3.55
C PRO A 402 3.07 14.24 -3.69
N THR A 403 2.41 13.61 -2.72
CA THR A 403 2.00 12.20 -2.88
C THR A 403 0.77 12.05 -3.76
N SER A 404 -0.19 12.97 -3.65
CA SER A 404 -1.44 13.00 -4.40
C SER A 404 -1.62 14.40 -5.00
N PRO A 405 -2.24 14.54 -6.19
CA PRO A 405 -2.48 15.85 -6.80
C PRO A 405 -3.50 16.70 -6.03
N THR A 406 -4.37 16.07 -5.23
CA THR A 406 -5.41 16.72 -4.40
C THR A 406 -5.49 16.06 -3.03
N THR A 407 -6.19 16.69 -2.08
CA THR A 407 -6.70 16.02 -0.88
C THR A 407 -7.82 15.04 -1.22
N ALA A 408 -8.39 14.39 -0.19
CA ALA A 408 -9.42 13.37 -0.36
C ALA A 408 -10.65 13.97 -1.05
N PHE A 409 -11.17 13.26 -2.06
CA PHE A 409 -12.32 13.70 -2.84
C PHE A 409 -13.59 12.95 -2.43
N ALA A 410 -14.76 13.53 -2.74
CA ALA A 410 -16.04 12.92 -2.41
C ALA A 410 -16.24 11.56 -3.08
N LEU A 411 -16.87 10.63 -2.35
CA LEU A 411 -17.33 9.36 -2.92
C LEU A 411 -18.21 9.63 -4.15
N GLY A 412 -17.99 8.88 -5.22
CA GLY A 412 -18.68 8.99 -6.50
C GLY A 412 -18.18 10.11 -7.41
N ALA A 413 -17.35 11.05 -6.93
CA ALA A 413 -16.96 12.24 -7.70
C ALA A 413 -16.22 11.92 -9.01
N LYS A 414 -15.54 10.76 -9.07
CA LYS A 414 -14.74 10.31 -10.23
C LYS A 414 -15.18 8.95 -10.78
N ALA A 415 -16.30 8.40 -10.30
CA ALA A 415 -16.73 7.04 -10.66
C ALA A 415 -17.07 6.88 -12.15
N ASP A 416 -17.62 7.94 -12.76
CA ASP A 416 -18.00 7.95 -14.18
C ASP A 416 -16.88 8.43 -15.12
N ASP A 417 -15.74 8.89 -14.58
CA ASP A 417 -14.57 9.34 -15.35
C ASP A 417 -13.31 8.56 -14.93
N PRO A 418 -13.05 7.40 -15.58
CA PRO A 418 -11.86 6.61 -15.30
C PRO A 418 -10.56 7.39 -15.46
N ILE A 419 -10.49 8.34 -16.40
CA ILE A 419 -9.25 9.11 -16.64
C ILE A 419 -8.98 10.04 -15.46
N ALA A 420 -10.01 10.74 -14.96
CA ALA A 420 -9.89 11.56 -13.76
C ALA A 420 -9.51 10.74 -12.52
N MET A 421 -10.02 9.50 -12.39
CA MET A 421 -9.61 8.58 -11.33
C MET A 421 -8.14 8.21 -11.45
N TYR A 422 -7.69 7.82 -12.64
CA TYR A 422 -6.31 7.40 -12.92
C TYR A 422 -5.29 8.51 -12.65
N TYR A 423 -5.70 9.77 -12.85
CA TYR A 423 -4.86 10.93 -12.54
C TYR A 423 -4.49 11.07 -11.07
N SER A 424 -5.26 10.44 -10.16
CA SER A 424 -4.99 10.48 -8.71
C SER A 424 -3.63 9.85 -8.35
N ASP A 425 -3.07 9.03 -9.24
CA ASP A 425 -1.81 8.30 -9.04
C ASP A 425 -0.62 8.95 -9.78
N VAL A 426 -0.81 10.12 -10.42
CA VAL A 426 0.19 10.73 -11.32
C VAL A 426 1.54 10.96 -10.63
N CYS A 427 1.53 11.32 -9.33
CA CYS A 427 2.74 11.57 -8.56
C CYS A 427 3.45 10.28 -8.09
N THR A 428 2.73 9.17 -7.96
CA THR A 428 3.27 7.93 -7.35
C THR A 428 3.76 6.92 -8.38
N ILE A 429 3.12 6.84 -9.54
CA ILE A 429 3.42 5.89 -10.62
C ILE A 429 4.89 5.89 -11.05
N PRO A 430 5.57 7.05 -11.23
CA PRO A 430 6.95 7.07 -11.72
C PRO A 430 7.89 6.17 -10.90
N SER A 431 7.78 6.19 -9.56
CA SER A 431 8.62 5.36 -8.68
C SER A 431 8.31 3.85 -8.82
N ASN A 432 7.07 3.42 -9.07
CA ASN A 432 6.77 2.00 -9.35
C ASN A 432 7.39 1.55 -10.67
N LEU A 433 7.31 2.38 -11.71
CA LEU A 433 7.94 2.11 -12.99
C LEU A 433 9.46 1.98 -12.84
N ALA A 434 10.06 2.80 -11.98
CA ALA A 434 11.48 2.73 -11.68
C ALA A 434 11.87 1.51 -10.84
N GLY A 435 11.00 1.09 -9.93
CA GLY A 435 11.27 0.05 -8.92
C GLY A 435 11.85 0.61 -7.61
N ASP A 436 12.02 1.92 -7.53
CA ASP A 436 12.66 2.64 -6.42
C ASP A 436 11.70 2.80 -5.23
N PRO A 437 12.19 2.78 -3.97
CA PRO A 437 11.36 2.97 -2.78
C PRO A 437 10.71 4.36 -2.74
N GLY A 438 9.55 4.43 -2.12
CA GLY A 438 8.83 5.68 -1.88
C GLY A 438 8.05 5.63 -0.56
N LEU A 439 8.12 6.72 0.20
CA LEU A 439 7.40 6.93 1.45
C LEU A 439 6.48 8.14 1.30
N SER A 440 5.25 8.03 1.80
CA SER A 440 4.33 9.15 2.00
C SER A 440 4.26 9.46 3.49
N LEU A 441 4.36 10.74 3.85
CA LEU A 441 4.15 11.23 5.20
C LEU A 441 3.21 12.44 5.22
N PRO A 442 2.35 12.59 6.25
CA PRO A 442 1.50 13.76 6.39
C PRO A 442 2.33 15.01 6.71
N ILE A 443 2.07 16.11 6.02
CA ILE A 443 2.81 17.39 6.17
C ILE A 443 1.93 18.56 6.60
N GLY A 444 0.64 18.31 6.83
CA GLY A 444 -0.36 19.31 7.19
C GLY A 444 -1.73 18.92 6.66
N GLY A 445 -2.64 19.89 6.62
CA GLY A 445 -3.92 19.75 5.96
C GLY A 445 -4.28 20.97 5.12
N ASP A 446 -5.27 20.79 4.25
CA ASP A 446 -5.85 21.86 3.45
C ASP A 446 -6.71 22.81 4.31
N GLY A 447 -7.34 23.79 3.68
CA GLY A 447 -8.22 24.77 4.32
C GLY A 447 -9.46 24.14 4.99
N ALA A 448 -9.82 22.91 4.64
CA ALA A 448 -10.86 22.12 5.29
C ALA A 448 -10.31 21.17 6.38
N GLY A 449 -8.99 21.13 6.57
CA GLY A 449 -8.31 20.26 7.53
C GLY A 449 -8.08 18.84 7.03
N LEU A 450 -8.29 18.56 5.73
CA LEU A 450 -8.02 17.24 5.15
C LEU A 450 -6.52 17.02 5.00
N PRO A 451 -6.01 15.82 5.29
CA PRO A 451 -4.57 15.56 5.23
C PRO A 451 -3.95 15.78 3.85
N ILE A 452 -2.75 16.35 3.84
CA ILE A 452 -1.87 16.46 2.67
C ILE A 452 -0.61 15.63 2.91
N GLY A 453 -0.26 14.80 1.93
CA GLY A 453 0.95 13.97 1.96
C GLY A 453 2.07 14.51 1.07
N MET A 454 3.30 14.47 1.59
CA MET A 454 4.52 14.61 0.80
C MET A 454 5.14 13.24 0.58
N GLN A 455 5.63 13.00 -0.63
CA GLN A 455 6.34 11.80 -1.00
C GLN A 455 7.85 12.04 -0.95
N VAL A 456 8.59 11.08 -0.38
CA VAL A 456 10.05 10.99 -0.43
C VAL A 456 10.42 9.72 -1.18
N MET A 457 11.29 9.81 -2.17
CA MET A 457 11.77 8.70 -2.99
C MET A 457 13.29 8.64 -2.89
N ALA A 458 13.84 7.44 -2.74
CA ALA A 458 15.28 7.22 -2.68
C ALA A 458 15.72 6.24 -3.78
N PRO A 459 17.00 6.17 -4.14
CA PRO A 459 17.51 5.13 -5.03
C PRO A 459 17.15 3.73 -4.51
N ALA A 460 17.10 2.73 -5.38
CA ALA A 460 16.95 1.33 -4.97
C ALA A 460 17.89 0.97 -3.79
N LEU A 461 17.33 0.34 -2.75
CA LEU A 461 17.97 0.02 -1.47
C LEU A 461 18.33 1.24 -0.59
N GLY A 462 17.82 2.42 -0.93
CA GLY A 462 18.01 3.68 -0.22
C GLY A 462 16.99 3.94 0.88
N GLU A 463 16.23 2.94 1.35
CA GLU A 463 15.20 3.12 2.38
C GLU A 463 15.74 3.74 3.66
N ARG A 464 16.97 3.38 4.08
CA ARG A 464 17.63 3.98 5.25
C ARG A 464 17.76 5.50 5.16
N GLN A 465 17.98 6.04 3.97
CA GLN A 465 18.10 7.48 3.74
C GLN A 465 16.74 8.15 3.48
N MET A 466 15.77 7.38 2.99
CA MET A 466 14.39 7.82 2.79
C MET A 466 13.65 8.04 4.11
N PHE A 467 13.92 7.18 5.10
CA PHE A 467 13.44 7.28 6.48
C PHE A 467 14.18 8.38 7.25
#